data_AF-A0A7U7IC69-F1
#
_entry.id   AF-A0A7U7IC69-F1
#
_cell.length_a   1.000
_cell.length_b   1.000
_cell.length_c   1.000
_cell.angle_alpha   90.00
_cell.angle_beta   90.00
_cell.angle_gamma   90.00
#
_symmetry.space_group_name_H-M   'P 1'
#
loop_
_entity.id
_entity.type
_entity.pdbx_description
1 polymer ?
#
loop_
_entity_poly.entity_id
_entity_poly.type
_entity_poly.pdbx_seq_one_letter_code
_entity_poly.pdbx_strand_id
1 'polypeptide(L)' 'MRPCAFVTLKPGTADVAIADIIAFCRVHLARFKVPRDVVFGPLPKTSTGKIQKYLLREAAKDL' A
#
# COMPACT_ATOMS: atom_id res chain seq x y z
N MET A 1 7.53 13.69 -3.38
CA MET A 1 7.23 12.35 -2.84
C MET A 1 5.89 11.90 -3.42
N ARG A 2 5.85 10.80 -4.17
CA ARG A 2 4.60 10.29 -4.78
C ARG A 2 3.89 9.36 -3.76
N PRO A 3 2.55 9.31 -3.71
CA PRO A 3 1.87 8.36 -2.83
C PRO A 3 2.13 6.91 -3.29
N CYS A 4 2.51 6.05 -2.35
CA CYS A 4 2.69 4.61 -2.53
C CYS A 4 1.84 3.88 -1.48
N ALA A 5 1.16 2.82 -1.89
CA ALA A 5 0.32 1.99 -1.02
C ALA A 5 1.01 0.65 -0.73
N PHE A 6 1.08 0.29 0.55
CA PHE A 6 1.51 -1.03 1.00
C PHE A 6 0.30 -1.78 1.56
N VAL A 7 0.02 -2.96 1.00
CA VAL A 7 -1.24 -3.67 1.23
C VAL A 7 -0.97 -5.10 1.70
N THR A 8 -1.50 -5.46 2.86
CA THR A 8 -1.58 -6.86 3.31
C THR A 8 -3.00 -7.35 3.13
N LEU A 9 -3.18 -8.43 2.36
CA LEU A 9 -4.48 -9.07 2.20
C LEU A 9 -4.84 -9.85 3.47
N LYS A 10 -6.14 -9.96 3.76
CA LYS A 10 -6.61 -10.83 4.84
C LYS A 10 -6.41 -12.30 4.43
N PRO A 11 -6.18 -13.21 5.39
CA PRO A 11 -6.14 -14.65 5.08
C PRO A 11 -7.41 -15.10 4.34
N GLY A 12 -7.25 -15.95 3.32
CA GLY A 12 -8.37 -16.44 2.51
C GLY A 12 -8.96 -15.43 1.51
N THR A 13 -8.35 -14.25 1.35
CA THR A 13 -8.72 -13.32 0.27
C THR A 13 -8.22 -13.86 -1.06
N ALA A 14 -9.09 -13.88 -2.08
CA ALA A 14 -8.68 -14.19 -3.45
C ALA A 14 -7.67 -13.16 -3.99
N ASP A 15 -7.02 -13.49 -5.10
CA ASP A 15 -6.05 -12.59 -5.73
C ASP A 15 -6.71 -11.26 -6.09
N VAL A 16 -6.11 -10.16 -5.62
CA VAL A 16 -6.56 -8.80 -5.90
C VAL A 16 -5.59 -8.14 -6.87
N ALA A 17 -6.10 -7.64 -7.99
CA ALA A 17 -5.25 -6.93 -8.94
C ALA A 17 -4.90 -5.52 -8.44
N ILE A 18 -3.67 -5.08 -8.72
CA ILE A 18 -3.22 -3.69 -8.46
C ILE A 18 -4.17 -2.68 -9.13
N ALA A 19 -4.62 -2.97 -10.34
CA ALA A 19 -5.51 -2.11 -11.11
C ALA A 19 -6.83 -1.84 -10.37
N ASP A 20 -7.39 -2.83 -9.67
CA ASP A 20 -8.64 -2.70 -8.93
C ASP A 20 -8.48 -1.74 -7.74
N ILE A 21 -7.35 -1.83 -7.03
CA ILE A 21 -7.02 -0.92 -5.92
C ILE A 21 -6.87 0.51 -6.44
N ILE A 22 -6.16 0.70 -7.55
CA ILE A 22 -5.99 2.02 -8.16
C ILE A 22 -7.34 2.57 -8.64
N ALA A 23 -8.16 1.76 -9.29
CA ALA A 23 -9.49 2.14 -9.77
C ALA A 23 -10.38 2.58 -8.60
N PHE A 24 -10.43 1.79 -7.52
CA PHE A 24 -11.11 2.14 -6.29
C PHE A 24 -10.62 3.50 -5.75
N CYS A 25 -9.32 3.70 -5.63
CA CYS A 25 -8.76 4.97 -5.18
C CYS A 25 -9.11 6.15 -6.10
N ARG A 26 -9.19 5.96 -7.42
CA ARG A 26 -9.54 7.03 -8.37
C ARG A 26 -11.00 7.48 -8.23
N VAL A 27 -11.90 6.58 -7.86
CA VAL A 27 -13.32 6.91 -7.63
C VAL A 27 -13.49 7.67 -6.31
N HIS A 28 -12.69 7.33 -5.29
CA HIS A 28 -12.89 7.84 -3.93
C HIS A 28 -11.93 8.96 -3.48
N LEU A 29 -10.83 9.18 -4.20
CA LEU A 29 -9.80 10.16 -3.83
C LEU A 29 -9.54 11.16 -4.95
N ALA A 30 -9.14 12.37 -4.56
CA ALA A 30 -8.59 13.34 -5.51
C ALA A 30 -7.36 12.77 -6.22
N ARG A 31 -7.18 13.11 -7.51
CA ARG A 31 -6.15 12.55 -8.40
C ARG A 31 -4.74 12.53 -7.81
N PHE A 32 -4.35 13.56 -7.05
CA PHE A 32 -2.99 13.66 -6.46
C PHE A 32 -2.77 12.75 -5.23
N LYS A 33 -3.84 12.17 -4.67
CA LYS A 33 -3.79 11.23 -3.54
C LYS A 33 -3.79 9.76 -3.97
N VAL A 34 -4.13 9.49 -5.23
CA VAL A 34 -4.15 8.14 -5.78
C VAL A 34 -2.72 7.58 -5.77
N PRO A 35 -2.50 6.37 -5.21
CA PRO A 35 -1.19 5.75 -5.24
C PRO A 35 -0.74 5.51 -6.68
N ARG A 36 0.54 5.76 -6.95
CA ARG A 36 1.15 5.37 -8.23
C ARG A 36 1.59 3.92 -8.22
N ASP A 37 2.05 3.48 -7.06
CA ASP A 37 2.59 2.16 -6.82
C ASP A 37 1.80 1.49 -5.70
N VAL A 38 1.47 0.22 -5.89
CA VAL A 38 0.80 -0.63 -4.91
C VAL A 38 1.66 -1.87 -4.72
N VAL A 39 2.16 -2.08 -3.51
CA VAL A 39 3.02 -3.21 -3.15
C VAL A 39 2.26 -4.11 -2.20
N PHE A 40 2.09 -5.37 -2.59
CA PHE A 40 1.53 -6.39 -1.72
C PHE A 40 2.61 -7.01 -0.85
N GLY A 41 2.29 -7.24 0.42
CA GLY A 41 3.21 -7.89 1.35
C GLY A 41 2.83 -7.68 2.81
N PRO A 42 3.59 -8.27 3.75
CA PRO A 42 3.39 -8.06 5.17
C PRO A 42 3.77 -6.63 5.58
N LEU A 43 2.97 -6.01 6.45
CA LEU A 43 3.33 -4.73 7.06
C LEU A 43 4.28 -4.95 8.24
N PRO A 44 5.48 -4.34 8.23
CA PRO A 44 6.43 -4.47 9.33
C PRO A 44 5.86 -3.78 10.57
N LYS A 45 5.90 -4.48 11.71
CA LYS A 45 5.33 -4.02 12.98
C LYS A 45 6.34 -4.19 14.12
N THR A 46 6.26 -3.29 15.08
CA THR A 46 6.96 -3.43 16.37
C THR A 46 6.40 -4.61 17.17
N SER A 47 7.06 -4.99 18.27
CA SER A 47 6.55 -5.98 19.25
C SER A 47 5.18 -5.60 19.84
N THR A 48 4.84 -4.31 19.84
CA THR A 48 3.54 -3.77 20.27
C THR A 48 2.54 -3.58 19.11
N GLY A 49 2.87 -4.06 17.91
CA GLY A 49 1.96 -4.06 16.74
C GLY A 49 1.90 -2.75 15.95
N LYS A 50 2.70 -1.73 16.29
CA LYS A 50 2.70 -0.45 15.55
C LYS A 50 3.42 -0.62 14.20
N ILE A 51 2.82 -0.11 13.13
CA ILE A 51 3.44 -0.14 11.79
C ILE A 51 4.70 0.71 11.77
N GLN A 52 5.81 0.12 11.32
CA GLN A 52 7.08 0.79 11.16
C GLN A 52 7.15 1.52 9.81
N LYS A 53 6.42 2.64 9.70
CA LYS A 53 6.31 3.43 8.45
C LYS A 53 7.64 3.87 7.85
N TYR A 54 8.71 4.00 8.64
CA TYR A 54 10.02 4.40 8.10
C TYR A 54 10.59 3.32 7.15
N LEU A 55 10.45 2.03 7.47
CA LEU A 55 10.88 0.93 6.59
C LEU A 55 10.12 0.95 5.26
N LEU A 56 8.82 1.24 5.32
CA LEU A 56 7.99 1.38 4.11
C LEU A 56 8.41 2.58 3.26
N ARG A 57 8.83 3.69 3.89
CA ARG A 57 9.35 4.86 3.17
C ARG A 57 10.71 4.57 2.53
N GLU A 58 11.58 3.82 3.19
CA GLU A 58 12.85 3.38 2.62
C GLU A 58 12.61 2.47 1.41
N ALA A 59 11.77 1.44 1.54
CA ALA A 59 11.42 0.55 0.44
C ALA A 59 10.79 1.30 -0.76
N ALA A 60 10.03 2.38 -0.49
CA ALA A 60 9.44 3.20 -1.54
C ALA A 60 10.45 4.10 -2.29
N LYS A 61 11.69 4.24 -1.82
CA LYS A 61 12.72 4.98 -2.56
C LYS A 61 13.21 4.20 -3.79
N ASP A 62 13.08 2.88 -3.77
CA ASP A 62 13.54 1.97 -4.82
C ASP A 62 12.42 1.60 -5.82
N LEU A 63 11.29 2.30 -5.78
CA LEU A 63 10.12 2.17 -6.68
C LEU A 63 10.02 3.35 -7.65
#